data_AF-A0A496UQ56-F1
#
_entry.id   AF-A0A496UQ56-F1
#
_cell.length_a   1.000
_cell.length_b   1.000
_cell.length_c   1.000
_cell.angle_alpha   90.00
_cell.angle_beta   90.00
_cell.angle_gamma   90.00
#
_symmetry.space_group_name_H-M   'P 1'
#
loop_
_entity.id
_entity.type
_entity.pdbx_description
1 polymer ?
#
loop_
_entity_poly.entity_id
_entity_poly.type
_entity_poly.pdbx_seq_one_letter_code
_entity_poly.pdbx_strand_id
1 'polypeptide(L)'
;TSFFGRWVGKKLQQMNNAEALTFMGLIKGASNDEVSAAYKKLAQSMHPDKGGDISVFQNLQQARKILLPKICSTCNNRRLITIRKGASVWPDSPCPECT
;
A
#
# COMPACT_ATOMS: atom_id res chain seq x y z
N THR A 1 20.50 -12.74 -12.81
CA THR A 1 20.94 -11.60 -13.63
C THR A 1 20.03 -10.41 -13.33
N SER A 2 20.63 -9.25 -13.06
CA SER A 2 20.11 -8.21 -12.16
C SER A 2 18.76 -7.59 -12.57
N PHE A 3 17.67 -7.91 -11.86
CA PHE A 3 16.34 -7.29 -12.03
C PHE A 3 16.28 -5.84 -11.50
N PHE A 4 17.12 -5.50 -10.53
CA PHE A 4 17.07 -4.22 -9.81
C PHE A 4 17.59 -3.02 -10.62
N GLY A 5 18.48 -3.24 -11.59
CA GLY A 5 19.12 -2.16 -12.34
C GLY A 5 18.18 -1.30 -13.19
N ARG A 6 17.02 -1.83 -13.59
CA ARG A 6 16.07 -1.11 -14.47
C ARG A 6 15.31 0.03 -13.76
N TRP A 7 15.28 0.05 -12.42
CA TRP A 7 14.46 0.98 -11.64
C TRP A 7 15.24 2.12 -11.00
N VAL A 8 16.57 2.16 -11.17
CA VAL A 8 17.47 3.14 -10.51
C VAL A 8 17.32 4.57 -11.04
N GLY A 9 16.54 4.81 -12.11
CA GLY A 9 16.31 6.15 -12.67
C GLY A 9 14.86 6.52 -12.96
N LYS A 10 13.88 5.66 -12.67
CA LYS A 10 12.49 5.92 -13.05
C LYS A 10 11.82 6.81 -12.01
N LYS A 11 11.37 8.00 -12.45
CA LYS A 11 10.74 9.04 -11.63
C LYS A 11 9.56 8.44 -10.85
N LEU A 12 9.61 8.58 -9.52
CA LEU A 12 8.60 8.12 -8.53
C LEU A 12 7.14 8.33 -9.00
N GLN A 13 6.85 9.40 -9.74
CA GLN A 13 5.49 9.87 -9.96
C GLN A 13 4.64 9.11 -11.02
N GLN A 14 5.14 8.05 -11.64
CA GLN A 14 4.43 7.37 -12.77
C GLN A 14 4.34 5.84 -12.65
N MET A 15 4.49 5.26 -11.45
CA MET A 15 4.27 3.82 -11.29
C MET A 15 2.80 3.45 -11.47
N ASN A 16 2.52 2.61 -12.47
CA ASN A 16 1.21 1.98 -12.68
C ASN A 16 1.07 0.68 -11.85
N ASN A 17 -0.16 0.18 -11.66
CA ASN A 17 -0.41 -1.09 -10.94
C ASN A 17 0.45 -2.26 -11.47
N ALA A 18 0.56 -2.42 -12.79
CA ALA A 18 1.37 -3.48 -13.40
C ALA A 18 2.88 -3.32 -13.13
N GLU A 19 3.35 -2.07 -13.08
CA GLU A 19 4.74 -1.73 -12.79
C GLU A 19 5.07 -2.01 -11.33
N ALA A 20 4.19 -1.64 -10.40
CA ALA A 20 4.32 -1.92 -8.98
C ALA A 20 4.38 -3.44 -8.71
N LEU A 21 3.53 -4.25 -9.37
CA LEU A 21 3.58 -5.71 -9.26
C LEU A 21 4.91 -6.28 -9.74
N THR A 22 5.38 -5.82 -10.91
CA THR A 22 6.65 -6.28 -11.49
C THR A 22 7.83 -5.90 -10.59
N PHE A 23 7.82 -4.68 -10.03
CA PHE A 23 8.83 -4.20 -9.09
C PHE A 23 8.89 -5.05 -7.82
N MET A 24 7.73 -5.45 -7.28
CA MET A 24 7.63 -6.31 -6.10
C MET A 24 7.84 -7.81 -6.41
N GLY A 25 7.98 -8.19 -7.70
CA GLY A 25 8.10 -9.58 -8.13
C GLY A 25 6.82 -10.39 -7.97
N LEU A 26 5.66 -9.73 -8.03
CA LEU A 26 4.33 -10.33 -7.86
C LEU A 26 3.63 -10.49 -9.22
N ILE A 27 2.75 -11.48 -9.30
CA ILE A 27 1.90 -11.70 -10.48
C ILE A 27 0.67 -10.79 -10.47
N LYS A 28 0.09 -10.55 -11.65
CA LYS A 28 -1.21 -9.88 -11.78
C LYS A 28 -2.28 -10.73 -11.09
N GLY A 29 -2.97 -10.14 -10.11
CA GLY A 29 -3.96 -10.84 -9.28
C GLY A 29 -3.45 -11.30 -7.91
N ALA A 30 -2.22 -10.92 -7.52
CA ALA A 30 -1.72 -11.18 -6.16
C ALA A 30 -2.66 -10.61 -5.08
N SER A 31 -2.85 -11.37 -4.00
CA SER A 31 -3.67 -10.94 -2.86
C SER A 31 -3.01 -9.79 -2.08
N ASN A 32 -3.82 -8.99 -1.39
CA ASN A 32 -3.33 -7.95 -0.47
C ASN A 32 -2.37 -8.52 0.60
N ASP A 33 -2.59 -9.76 1.03
CA ASP A 33 -1.72 -10.45 1.98
C ASP A 33 -0.36 -10.78 1.37
N GLU A 34 -0.34 -11.24 0.11
CA GLU A 34 0.89 -11.53 -0.63
C GLU A 34 1.69 -10.25 -0.88
N VAL A 35 1.02 -9.17 -1.27
CA VAL A 35 1.62 -7.83 -1.43
C VAL A 35 2.27 -7.38 -0.12
N SER A 36 1.56 -7.53 1.00
CA SER A 36 2.07 -7.12 2.32
C SER A 36 3.24 -7.99 2.78
N ALA A 37 3.20 -9.30 2.53
CA ALA A 37 4.27 -10.23 2.88
C ALA A 37 5.53 -9.98 2.04
N ALA A 38 5.39 -9.81 0.72
CA ALA A 38 6.50 -9.49 -0.18
C ALA A 38 7.14 -8.15 0.20
N TYR A 39 6.32 -7.13 0.46
CA TYR A 39 6.80 -5.84 0.94
C TYR A 39 7.63 -5.95 2.21
N LYS A 40 7.17 -6.70 3.23
CA LYS A 40 7.91 -6.85 4.50
C LYS A 40 9.29 -7.48 4.27
N LYS A 41 9.37 -8.51 3.43
CA LYS A 41 10.64 -9.17 3.08
C LYS A 41 11.59 -8.21 2.37
N LEU A 42 11.11 -7.48 1.36
CA LEU A 42 11.92 -6.52 0.60
C LEU A 42 12.36 -5.34 1.47
N ALA A 43 11.46 -4.80 2.30
CA ALA A 43 11.75 -3.69 3.21
C ALA A 43 12.83 -4.04 4.23
N GLN A 44 12.83 -5.28 4.76
CA GLN A 44 13.87 -5.75 5.68
C GLN A 44 15.25 -5.89 5.02
N SER A 45 15.28 -6.20 3.72
CA SER A 45 16.52 -6.29 2.94
C SER A 45 17.04 -4.94 2.43
N MET A 46 16.15 -4.00 2.11
CA MET A 46 16.47 -2.70 1.50
C MET A 46 16.45 -1.55 2.50
N HIS A 47 16.38 -1.85 3.80
CA HIS A 47 16.32 -0.83 4.84
C HIS A 47 17.58 0.05 4.78
N PRO A 48 17.46 1.39 4.83
CA PRO A 48 18.62 2.28 4.75
C PRO A 48 19.65 2.02 5.86
N ASP A 49 19.21 1.65 7.07
CA ASP A 49 20.14 1.28 8.16
C ASP A 49 20.99 0.03 7.86
N LYS A 50 20.58 -0.81 6.90
CA LYS A 50 21.34 -2.00 6.48
C LYS A 50 22.16 -1.77 5.21
N GLY A 51 22.27 -0.51 4.76
CA GLY A 51 22.99 -0.14 3.53
C GLY A 51 22.13 -0.15 2.27
N GLY A 52 20.81 -0.09 2.41
CA GLY A 52 19.88 0.06 1.28
C GLY A 52 19.72 1.51 0.82
N ASP A 53 19.36 1.71 -0.44
CA ASP A 53 19.08 3.05 -0.99
C ASP A 53 17.71 3.58 -0.53
N ILE A 54 17.70 4.81 -0.02
CA ILE A 54 16.47 5.53 0.38
C ILE A 54 15.49 5.64 -0.81
N SER A 55 16.01 5.88 -2.02
CA SER A 55 15.21 6.00 -3.23
C SER A 55 14.48 4.69 -3.57
N VAL A 56 15.17 3.55 -3.45
CA VAL A 56 14.60 2.22 -3.68
C VAL A 56 13.55 1.90 -2.63
N PHE A 57 13.80 2.27 -1.38
CA PHE A 57 12.82 2.10 -0.30
C PHE A 57 11.57 2.95 -0.53
N GLN A 58 11.72 4.20 -0.97
CA GLN A 58 10.59 5.07 -1.33
C GLN A 58 9.77 4.48 -2.50
N ASN A 59 10.42 3.93 -3.53
CA ASN A 59 9.75 3.23 -4.63
C ASN A 59 8.94 2.02 -4.12
N LEU A 60 9.51 1.24 -3.19
CA LEU A 60 8.83 0.11 -2.56
C LEU A 60 7.60 0.54 -1.75
N GLN A 61 7.69 1.63 -1.00
CA GLN A 61 6.52 2.21 -0.31
C GLN A 61 5.42 2.58 -1.29
N GLN A 62 5.81 3.25 -2.37
CA GLN A 62 4.85 3.76 -3.33
C GLN A 62 4.17 2.62 -4.10
N ALA A 63 4.93 1.61 -4.54
CA ALA A 63 4.40 0.41 -5.16
C ALA A 63 3.34 -0.26 -4.27
N ARG A 64 3.65 -0.46 -2.98
CA ARG A 64 2.68 -1.00 -2.02
C ARG A 64 1.43 -0.12 -1.89
N LYS A 65 1.57 1.20 -1.82
CA LYS A 65 0.44 2.14 -1.71
C LYS A 65 -0.48 2.13 -2.94
N ILE A 66 0.07 1.85 -4.11
CA ILE A 66 -0.70 1.75 -5.36
C ILE A 66 -1.49 0.44 -5.40
N LEU A 67 -0.87 -0.66 -4.97
CA LEU A 67 -1.48 -2.00 -5.01
C LEU A 67 -2.51 -2.25 -3.92
N LEU A 68 -2.29 -1.70 -2.72
CA LEU A 68 -3.22 -1.88 -1.61
C LEU A 68 -4.40 -0.91 -1.72
N PRO A 69 -5.64 -1.40 -1.55
CA PRO A 69 -6.80 -0.52 -1.53
C PRO A 69 -6.68 0.47 -0.36
N LYS A 70 -7.07 1.73 -0.62
CA LYS A 70 -7.20 2.72 0.44
C LYS A 70 -8.34 2.30 1.36
N ILE A 71 -7.99 1.86 2.57
CA ILE A 71 -8.95 1.60 3.63
C ILE A 71 -9.25 2.94 4.29
N CYS A 72 -10.52 3.33 4.34
CA CYS A 72 -10.89 4.50 5.12
C CYS A 72 -10.65 4.23 6.60
N SER A 73 -9.86 5.09 7.26
CA SER A 73 -9.58 5.01 8.70
C SER A 73 -10.83 5.13 9.57
N THR A 74 -11.86 5.81 9.05
CA THR A 74 -13.12 6.05 9.75
C THR A 74 -14.10 4.88 9.61
N CYS A 75 -14.26 4.34 8.40
CA CYS A 75 -15.24 3.28 8.11
C CYS A 75 -14.65 1.85 8.01
N ASN A 76 -13.32 1.69 7.93
CA ASN A 76 -12.64 0.42 7.62
C ASN A 76 -13.27 -0.32 6.43
N ASN A 77 -13.58 0.43 5.36
CA ASN A 77 -14.30 -0.03 4.15
C ASN A 77 -15.75 -0.50 4.35
N ARG A 78 -16.34 -0.37 5.55
CA ARG A 78 -17.76 -0.72 5.77
C ARG A 78 -18.74 0.29 5.18
N ARG A 79 -18.27 1.49 4.80
CA ARG A 79 -19.06 2.66 4.37
C ARG A 79 -20.12 3.14 5.37
N LEU A 80 -20.22 2.48 6.51
CA LEU A 80 -21.15 2.75 7.59
C LEU A 80 -20.36 2.97 8.88
N ILE A 81 -20.80 3.94 9.66
CA ILE A 81 -20.29 4.23 10.99
C ILE A 81 -21.43 4.27 11.99
N THR A 82 -21.16 3.79 13.21
CA THR A 82 -22.10 3.88 14.32
C THR A 82 -21.82 5.16 15.10
N ILE A 83 -22.76 6.11 15.10
CA ILE A 83 -22.62 7.36 15.84
C ILE A 83 -23.13 7.15 17.27
N ARG A 84 -22.31 7.48 18.27
CA ARG A 84 -22.70 7.52 19.69
C ARG A 84 -22.82 8.97 20.13
N LYS A 85 -23.99 9.39 20.60
CA LYS A 85 -24.23 10.73 21.13
C LYS A 85 -24.91 10.63 22.50
N GLY A 86 -24.11 10.68 23.57
CA GLY A 86 -24.59 10.38 24.92
C GLY A 86 -24.83 8.87 25.11
N ALA A 87 -25.91 8.49 25.79
CA ALA A 87 -26.26 7.09 26.04
C ALA A 87 -26.99 6.41 24.85
N SER A 88 -27.35 7.15 23.79
CA SER A 88 -28.05 6.61 22.63
C SER A 88 -27.10 6.22 21.49
N VAL A 89 -27.37 5.05 20.91
CA VAL A 89 -26.74 4.56 19.68
C VAL A 89 -27.68 4.90 18.53
N TRP A 90 -27.19 5.67 17.56
CA TRP A 90 -27.95 6.00 16.35
C TRP A 90 -27.78 4.89 15.31
N PRO A 91 -28.78 4.64 14.45
CA PRO A 91 -28.65 3.68 13.34
C PRO A 91 -27.45 4.04 12.45
N ASP A 92 -26.86 3.02 11.83
CA ASP A 92 -25.63 3.18 11.04
C ASP A 92 -25.78 4.28 9.98
N SER A 93 -24.90 5.28 10.05
CA SER A 93 -24.87 6.42 9.13
C SER A 93 -23.78 6.24 8.07
N PRO A 94 -23.95 6.77 6.85
CA PRO A 94 -22.92 6.72 5.82
C PRO A 94 -21.65 7.45 6.29
N CYS A 95 -20.49 6.87 5.99
CA CYS A 95 -19.23 7.48 6.38
C CYS A 95 -18.93 8.73 5.54
N PRO A 96 -18.64 9.89 6.17
CA PRO A 96 -18.40 11.15 5.46
C PRO A 96 -17.10 11.17 4.66
N GLU A 97 -16.16 10.26 4.95
CA GLU A 97 -14.91 10.12 4.20
C GLU A 97 -15.02 9.09 3.05
N CYS A 98 -16.10 8.30 3.02
CA CYS A 98 -16.31 7.22 2.06
C CYS A 98 -17.34 7.60 0.97
N THR A 99 -17.78 8.88 0.90
CA THR A 99 -18.75 9.43 -0.07
C THR A 99 -18.22 9.56 -1.49
#